data_AF-A0A7W1AYG7-F1
#
_entry.id   AF-A0A7W1AYG7-F1
#
_cell.length_a   1.000
_cell.length_b   1.000
_cell.length_c   1.000
_cell.angle_alpha   90.00
_cell.angle_beta   90.00
_cell.angle_gamma   90.00
#
_symmetry.space_group_name_H-M   'P 1'
#
loop_
_entity.id
_entity.type
_entity.pdbx_description
1 polymer ?
#
loop_
_entity_poly.entity_id
_entity_poly.type
_entity_poly.pdbx_seq_one_letter_code
_entity_poly.pdbx_strand_id
1 'polypeptide(L)'
;MIVGPSSKGRGCRVSKGDHALDTWNLSSLMELLASDPEPLGDVDVAVPEGSDVIRVTLKEKGDLDVFVAVSGQEILASVALAPADSVPRREAFERMVLSTHKLVPLSTFGLIRVNDEEWYELFGALSARSSAEAVVEEVAVLAANAVDAANMIEEWKSGEFEA
;
A
#
# COMPACT_ATOMS: atom_id res chain seq x y z
N MET A 1 5.70 -51.54 -50.05
CA MET A 1 4.91 -50.58 -49.27
C MET A 1 5.45 -50.62 -47.84
N ILE A 2 6.38 -49.72 -47.51
CA ILE A 2 7.09 -49.72 -46.21
C ILE A 2 6.65 -48.48 -45.45
N VAL A 3 6.09 -48.70 -44.27
CA VAL A 3 5.57 -47.71 -43.32
C VAL A 3 6.77 -47.04 -42.63
N GLY A 4 6.89 -45.72 -42.72
CA GLY A 4 7.91 -44.94 -42.01
C GLY A 4 7.39 -44.46 -40.64
N PRO A 5 8.21 -44.46 -39.57
CA PRO A 5 7.78 -43.94 -38.29
C PRO A 5 7.97 -42.42 -38.17
N SER A 6 6.94 -41.80 -37.62
CA SER A 6 6.89 -40.44 -37.09
C SER A 6 7.92 -40.23 -35.98
N SER A 7 8.63 -39.09 -36.00
CA SER A 7 9.31 -38.58 -34.81
C SER A 7 9.26 -37.05 -34.71
N LYS A 8 8.30 -36.62 -33.88
CA LYS A 8 8.31 -35.54 -32.89
C LYS A 8 9.13 -34.27 -33.18
N GLY A 9 8.40 -33.16 -33.23
CA GLY A 9 8.92 -31.80 -33.24
C GLY A 9 9.83 -31.50 -32.05
N ARG A 10 10.94 -30.83 -32.36
CA ARG A 10 11.86 -30.25 -31.38
C ARG A 10 11.19 -29.04 -30.74
N GLY A 11 10.96 -29.14 -29.43
CA GLY A 11 10.52 -28.02 -28.61
C GLY A 11 11.52 -26.87 -28.68
N CYS A 12 10.98 -25.66 -28.86
CA CYS A 12 11.71 -24.42 -28.68
C CYS A 12 12.07 -24.32 -27.19
N ARG A 13 13.34 -24.54 -26.86
CA ARG A 13 13.87 -24.32 -25.52
C ARG A 13 14.17 -22.83 -25.41
N VAL A 14 13.25 -22.08 -24.82
CA VAL A 14 13.51 -20.69 -24.41
C VAL A 14 14.59 -20.75 -23.34
N SER A 15 15.75 -20.17 -23.65
CA SER A 15 16.86 -19.99 -22.71
C SER A 15 16.41 -19.05 -21.59
N LYS A 16 16.45 -19.54 -20.35
CA LYS A 16 16.28 -18.73 -19.15
C LYS A 16 17.48 -17.75 -19.08
N GLY A 17 17.25 -16.51 -19.50
CA GLY A 17 18.22 -15.43 -19.37
C GLY A 17 18.39 -15.05 -17.90
N ASP A 18 19.59 -14.57 -17.55
CA ASP A 18 19.93 -14.08 -16.21
C ASP A 18 18.88 -13.08 -15.71
N HIS A 19 18.16 -13.44 -14.64
CA HIS A 19 17.24 -12.55 -13.94
C HIS A 19 18.06 -11.53 -13.16
N ALA A 20 18.18 -10.31 -13.68
CA ALA A 20 18.51 -9.14 -12.89
C ALA A 20 17.36 -8.90 -11.88
N LEU A 21 17.37 -9.67 -10.80
CA LEU A 21 16.56 -9.53 -9.57
C LEU A 21 15.28 -8.70 -9.76
N ASP A 22 14.20 -9.34 -10.21
CA ASP A 22 12.89 -8.73 -10.51
C ASP A 22 12.37 -7.91 -9.31
N THR A 23 12.61 -6.60 -9.31
CA THR A 23 12.07 -5.65 -8.33
C THR A 23 10.90 -4.88 -8.95
N TRP A 24 9.92 -4.51 -8.13
CA TRP A 24 8.83 -3.63 -8.55
C TRP A 24 9.35 -2.31 -9.08
N ASN A 25 8.68 -1.79 -10.11
CA ASN A 25 8.82 -0.41 -10.58
C ASN A 25 7.41 0.23 -10.64
N LEU A 26 7.36 1.55 -10.87
CA LEU A 26 6.10 2.30 -10.90
C LEU A 26 5.06 1.67 -11.84
N SER A 27 5.47 1.32 -13.07
CA SER A 27 4.56 0.78 -14.08
C SER A 27 4.03 -0.60 -13.72
N SER A 28 4.90 -1.53 -13.30
CA SER A 28 4.46 -2.88 -12.95
C SER A 28 3.59 -2.89 -11.70
N LEU A 29 3.88 -2.01 -10.73
CA LEU A 29 3.07 -1.86 -9.53
C LEU A 29 1.71 -1.23 -9.84
N MET A 30 1.66 -0.23 -10.72
CA MET A 30 0.41 0.35 -11.20
C MET A 30 -0.46 -0.69 -11.91
N GLU A 31 0.13 -1.50 -12.79
CA GLU A 31 -0.58 -2.58 -13.49
C GLU A 31 -1.16 -3.62 -12.51
N LEU A 32 -0.40 -4.00 -11.48
CA LEU A 32 -0.88 -4.90 -10.43
C LEU A 32 -2.07 -4.30 -9.67
N LEU A 33 -1.96 -3.05 -9.25
CA LEU A 33 -2.99 -2.41 -8.43
C LEU A 33 -4.24 -2.12 -9.26
N ALA A 34 -4.11 -1.79 -10.54
CA ALA A 34 -5.23 -1.51 -11.43
C ALA A 34 -5.96 -2.76 -11.94
N SER A 35 -5.57 -3.96 -11.50
CA SER A 35 -6.22 -5.22 -11.90
C SER A 35 -7.37 -5.64 -10.99
N ASP A 36 -7.87 -4.74 -10.14
CA ASP A 36 -8.87 -5.00 -9.09
C ASP A 36 -8.56 -6.25 -8.27
N PRO A 37 -7.38 -6.32 -7.62
CA PRO A 37 -7.02 -7.51 -6.87
C PRO A 37 -8.01 -7.73 -5.72
N GLU A 38 -8.47 -8.98 -5.54
CA GLU A 38 -9.57 -9.34 -4.63
C GLU A 38 -9.48 -8.72 -3.22
N PRO A 39 -8.31 -8.66 -2.54
CA PRO A 39 -8.21 -8.03 -1.22
C PRO A 39 -8.45 -6.51 -1.19
N LEU A 40 -8.31 -5.82 -2.32
CA LEU A 40 -8.56 -4.38 -2.45
C LEU A 40 -9.97 -4.05 -2.96
N GLY A 41 -10.63 -4.99 -3.63
CA GLY A 41 -11.96 -4.79 -4.23
C GLY A 41 -11.92 -3.92 -5.48
N ASP A 42 -13.00 -3.16 -5.71
CA ASP A 42 -13.08 -2.17 -6.80
C ASP A 42 -12.17 -0.95 -6.52
N VAL A 43 -11.22 -0.67 -7.43
CA VAL A 43 -10.22 0.38 -7.25
C VAL A 43 -10.09 1.31 -8.45
N ASP A 44 -9.94 2.61 -8.18
CA ASP A 44 -9.44 3.56 -9.18
C ASP A 44 -7.94 3.78 -8.95
N VAL A 45 -7.13 3.65 -10.00
CA VAL A 45 -5.68 3.89 -9.93
C VAL A 45 -5.29 5.07 -10.80
N ALA A 46 -4.55 6.02 -10.21
CA ALA A 46 -4.03 7.19 -10.92
C ALA A 46 -2.59 7.51 -10.47
N VAL A 47 -1.81 8.10 -11.36
CA VAL A 47 -0.52 8.72 -11.01
C VAL A 47 -0.68 10.22 -11.19
N PRO A 48 -0.62 11.03 -10.12
CA PRO A 48 -0.69 12.49 -10.24
C PRO A 48 0.41 13.02 -11.17
N GLU A 49 0.09 14.09 -11.91
CA GLU A 49 1.04 14.66 -12.88
C GLU A 49 2.35 15.09 -12.20
N GLY A 50 3.48 14.64 -12.76
CA GLY A 50 4.81 14.95 -12.23
C GLY A 50 5.16 14.22 -10.94
N SER A 51 4.42 13.17 -10.56
CA SER A 51 4.64 12.36 -9.37
C SER A 51 5.11 10.94 -9.72
N ASP A 52 5.94 10.37 -8.84
CA ASP A 52 6.31 8.94 -8.86
C ASP A 52 5.50 8.14 -7.81
N VAL A 53 4.32 8.66 -7.45
CA VAL A 53 3.42 8.07 -6.45
C VAL A 53 2.12 7.63 -7.13
N ILE A 54 1.74 6.40 -6.91
CA ILE A 54 0.46 5.82 -7.33
C ILE A 54 -0.57 6.17 -6.27
N ARG A 55 -1.71 6.73 -6.67
CA ARG A 55 -2.89 6.86 -5.83
C ARG A 55 -3.86 5.72 -6.18
N VAL A 56 -4.19 4.92 -5.20
CA VAL A 56 -5.16 3.83 -5.27
C VAL A 56 -6.37 4.24 -4.44
N THR A 57 -7.49 4.53 -5.09
CA THR A 57 -8.75 4.89 -4.42
C THR A 57 -9.59 3.62 -4.24
N LEU A 58 -9.79 3.20 -3.00
CA LEU A 58 -10.56 2.00 -2.64
C LEU A 58 -12.05 2.35 -2.51
N LYS A 59 -12.87 2.01 -3.51
CA LYS A 59 -14.28 2.41 -3.57
C LYS A 59 -15.11 1.86 -2.42
N GLU A 60 -14.85 0.61 -2.08
CA GLU A 60 -15.58 -0.11 -1.03
C GLU A 60 -15.20 0.36 0.39
N LYS A 61 -14.13 1.14 0.53
CA LYS A 61 -13.70 1.75 1.81
C LYS A 61 -14.02 3.24 1.88
N GLY A 62 -15.09 3.68 1.21
CA GLY A 62 -15.53 5.07 1.24
C GLY A 62 -14.62 6.00 0.44
N ASP A 63 -14.18 5.55 -0.73
CA ASP A 63 -13.23 6.26 -1.59
C ASP A 63 -11.90 6.59 -0.88
N LEU A 64 -11.42 5.68 -0.02
CA LEU A 64 -10.16 5.86 0.70
C LEU A 64 -8.97 5.87 -0.29
N ASP A 65 -8.16 6.93 -0.24
CA ASP A 65 -6.93 7.02 -1.02
C ASP A 65 -5.75 6.39 -0.27
N VAL A 66 -5.11 5.41 -0.90
CA VAL A 66 -3.82 4.85 -0.52
C VAL A 66 -2.75 5.31 -1.51
N PHE A 67 -1.68 5.90 -1.00
CA PHE A 67 -0.54 6.36 -1.79
C PHE A 67 0.57 5.33 -1.76
N VAL A 68 1.00 4.85 -2.92
CA VAL A 68 2.01 3.80 -3.05
C VAL A 68 3.17 4.30 -3.91
N ALA A 69 4.39 4.21 -3.40
CA ALA A 69 5.60 4.64 -4.08
C ALA A 69 6.67 3.55 -4.03
N VAL A 70 7.48 3.44 -5.08
CA VAL A 70 8.67 2.59 -5.09
C VAL A 70 9.89 3.48 -4.87
N SER A 71 10.67 3.22 -3.83
CA SER A 71 11.89 3.94 -3.52
C SER A 71 13.05 2.97 -3.31
N GLY A 72 13.92 2.86 -4.31
CA GLY A 72 15.10 2.00 -4.24
C GLY A 72 14.76 0.52 -4.11
N GLN A 73 14.82 -0.03 -2.90
CA GLN A 73 14.55 -1.45 -2.60
C GLN A 73 13.29 -1.64 -1.75
N GLU A 74 12.50 -0.59 -1.57
CA GLU A 74 11.30 -0.60 -0.75
C GLU A 74 10.11 -0.08 -1.56
N ILE A 75 8.95 -0.60 -1.23
CA ILE A 75 7.66 -0.01 -1.57
C ILE A 75 7.16 0.63 -0.29
N LEU A 76 6.76 1.89 -0.37
CA LEU A 76 6.10 2.62 0.70
C LEU A 76 4.62 2.74 0.34
N ALA A 77 3.75 2.39 1.27
CA ALA A 77 2.32 2.66 1.17
C ALA A 77 1.91 3.55 2.35
N SER A 78 1.10 4.58 2.10
CA SER A 78 0.58 5.44 3.16
C SER A 78 -0.83 5.97 2.90
N VAL A 79 -1.50 6.35 3.99
CA VAL A 79 -2.84 6.92 4.01
C VAL A 79 -2.82 8.13 4.92
N ALA A 80 -3.20 9.30 4.40
CA ALA A 80 -3.41 10.49 5.22
C ALA A 80 -4.70 10.33 6.05
N LEU A 81 -4.64 10.65 7.33
CA LEU A 81 -5.74 10.44 8.27
C LEU A 81 -6.46 11.74 8.62
N ALA A 82 -5.74 12.71 9.20
CA ALA A 82 -6.31 13.96 9.68
C ALA A 82 -5.26 15.07 9.79
N PRO A 83 -5.66 16.35 9.65
CA PRO A 83 -4.82 17.47 10.03
C PRO A 83 -4.40 17.35 11.50
N ALA A 84 -3.11 17.51 11.77
CA ALA A 84 -2.57 17.27 13.10
C ALA A 84 -3.00 18.33 14.11
N ASP A 85 -3.37 19.53 13.64
CA ASP A 85 -3.94 20.61 14.46
C ASP A 85 -5.42 20.38 14.82
N SER A 86 -6.13 19.52 14.08
CA SER A 86 -7.52 19.14 14.35
C SER A 86 -7.69 18.16 15.51
N VAL A 87 -6.58 17.57 15.99
CA VAL A 87 -6.57 16.57 17.06
C VAL A 87 -6.31 17.24 18.42
N PRO A 88 -7.30 17.27 19.34
CA PRO A 88 -7.13 17.88 20.66
C PRO A 88 -6.20 17.04 21.53
N ARG A 89 -5.68 17.62 22.63
CA ARG A 89 -4.80 16.91 23.58
C ARG A 89 -3.62 16.22 22.88
N ARG A 90 -3.05 16.92 21.90
CA ARG A 90 -2.10 16.37 20.93
C ARG A 90 -0.95 15.58 21.56
N GLU A 91 -0.30 16.11 22.60
CA GLU A 91 0.79 15.40 23.28
C GLU A 91 0.35 14.04 23.85
N ALA A 92 -0.87 13.97 24.43
CA ALA A 92 -1.40 12.73 24.98
C ALA A 92 -1.77 11.74 23.87
N PHE A 93 -2.33 12.23 22.76
CA PHE A 93 -2.60 11.42 21.57
C PHE A 93 -1.32 10.82 20.99
N GLU A 94 -0.31 11.66 20.74
CA GLU A 94 0.98 11.26 20.18
C GLU A 94 1.67 10.23 21.10
N ARG A 95 1.64 10.46 22.42
CA ARG A 95 2.16 9.48 23.39
C ARG A 95 1.43 8.14 23.31
N MET A 96 0.10 8.18 23.21
CA MET A 96 -0.72 6.97 23.05
C MET A 96 -0.30 6.21 21.79
N VAL A 97 -0.37 6.83 20.60
CA VAL A 97 -0.05 6.13 19.33
C VAL A 97 1.40 5.64 19.27
N LEU A 98 2.35 6.40 19.83
CA LEU A 98 3.75 5.97 19.92
C LEU A 98 3.92 4.77 20.86
N SER A 99 3.16 4.71 21.97
CA SER A 99 3.23 3.59 22.91
C SER A 99 2.51 2.34 22.41
N THR A 100 1.48 2.49 21.57
CA THR A 100 0.65 1.39 21.07
C THR A 100 0.99 0.94 19.66
N HIS A 101 1.92 1.60 18.95
CA HIS A 101 2.25 1.31 17.54
C HIS A 101 2.50 -0.19 17.23
N LYS A 102 3.02 -0.97 18.18
CA LYS A 102 3.28 -2.41 17.98
C LYS A 102 2.02 -3.28 17.93
N LEU A 103 0.88 -2.72 18.35
CA LEU A 103 -0.41 -3.40 18.39
C LEU A 103 -1.16 -3.27 17.06
N VAL A 104 -0.76 -2.31 16.21
CA VAL A 104 -1.33 -2.12 14.87
C VAL A 104 -0.40 -2.83 13.88
N PRO A 105 -0.78 -4.01 13.35
CA PRO A 105 0.11 -4.77 12.48
C PRO A 105 0.42 -3.98 11.20
N LEU A 106 1.64 -4.13 10.68
CA LEU A 106 2.01 -3.73 9.31
C LEU A 106 1.81 -2.25 8.98
N SER A 107 1.68 -1.40 10.00
CA SER A 107 1.40 0.02 9.83
C SER A 107 1.91 0.82 11.01
N THR A 108 2.31 2.06 10.77
CA THR A 108 2.94 2.95 11.75
C THR A 108 2.39 4.35 11.58
N PHE A 109 2.10 5.03 12.69
CA PHE A 109 1.72 6.43 12.66
C PHE A 109 2.91 7.31 12.25
N GLY A 110 2.66 8.22 11.33
CA GLY A 110 3.62 9.22 10.86
C GLY A 110 3.05 10.63 10.91
N LEU A 111 3.94 11.60 10.70
CA LEU A 111 3.58 12.99 10.42
C LEU A 111 4.15 13.36 9.05
N ILE A 112 3.29 13.83 8.16
CA ILE A 112 3.67 14.35 6.85
C ILE A 112 3.25 15.80 6.70
N ARG A 113 3.83 16.51 5.73
CA ARG A 113 3.39 17.84 5.34
C ARG A 113 2.68 17.80 4.00
N VAL A 114 1.46 18.34 3.96
CA VAL A 114 0.67 18.54 2.76
C VAL A 114 0.32 20.02 2.70
N ASN A 115 0.81 20.75 1.68
CA ASN A 115 0.58 22.19 1.51
C ASN A 115 0.87 23.03 2.78
N ASP A 116 2.04 22.81 3.40
CA ASP A 116 2.49 23.44 4.67
C ASP A 116 1.69 23.10 5.93
N GLU A 117 0.62 22.30 5.81
CA GLU A 117 -0.12 21.74 6.93
C GLU A 117 0.45 20.38 7.32
N GLU A 118 0.51 20.11 8.62
CA GLU A 118 0.97 18.83 9.13
C GLU A 118 -0.21 17.88 9.29
N TRP A 119 -0.06 16.65 8.81
CA TRP A 119 -1.10 15.62 8.81
C TRP A 119 -0.58 14.37 9.49
N TYR A 120 -1.43 13.73 10.28
CA TYR A 120 -1.20 12.35 10.68
C TYR A 120 -1.42 11.45 9.47
N GLU A 121 -0.53 10.49 9.29
CA GLU A 121 -0.71 9.41 8.35
C GLU A 121 -0.53 8.06 9.04
N LEU A 122 -1.02 7.02 8.37
CA LEU A 122 -0.62 5.65 8.63
C LEU A 122 0.18 5.15 7.43
N PHE A 123 1.36 4.58 7.66
CA PHE A 123 2.22 4.08 6.59
C PHE A 123 2.84 2.73 6.92
N GLY A 124 3.18 1.98 5.87
CA GLY A 124 3.90 0.72 5.93
C GLY A 124 4.91 0.64 4.81
N ALA A 125 6.00 -0.11 5.03
CA ALA A 125 7.01 -0.36 4.02
C ALA A 125 7.24 -1.87 3.86
N LEU A 126 7.41 -2.30 2.62
CA LEU A 126 7.70 -3.67 2.25
C LEU A 126 8.83 -3.72 1.22
N SER A 127 9.46 -4.88 1.06
CA SER A 127 10.53 -5.02 0.07
C SER A 127 10.00 -4.83 -1.35
N ALA A 128 10.76 -4.13 -2.20
CA ALA A 128 10.50 -4.08 -3.65
C ALA A 128 10.68 -5.46 -4.33
N ARG A 129 11.03 -6.51 -3.58
CA ARG A 129 11.12 -7.91 -4.04
C ARG A 129 9.96 -8.77 -3.53
N SER A 130 9.03 -8.19 -2.77
CA SER A 130 7.84 -8.90 -2.28
C SER A 130 7.04 -9.47 -3.45
N SER A 131 6.36 -10.60 -3.22
CA SER A 131 5.42 -11.14 -4.21
C SER A 131 4.27 -10.17 -4.46
N ALA A 132 3.61 -10.29 -5.62
CA ALA A 132 2.41 -9.50 -5.92
C ALA A 132 1.32 -9.70 -4.84
N GLU A 133 1.12 -10.94 -4.40
CA GLU A 133 0.20 -11.29 -3.31
C GLU A 133 0.53 -10.54 -2.02
N ALA A 134 1.80 -10.55 -1.59
CA ALA A 134 2.22 -9.84 -0.39
C ALA A 134 2.04 -8.33 -0.54
N VAL A 135 2.35 -7.75 -1.71
CA VAL A 135 2.13 -6.31 -1.96
C VAL A 135 0.65 -5.95 -1.79
N VAL A 136 -0.24 -6.72 -2.41
CA VAL A 136 -1.68 -6.49 -2.34
C VAL A 136 -2.21 -6.66 -0.92
N GLU A 137 -1.80 -7.73 -0.22
CA GLU A 137 -2.21 -8.01 1.16
C GLU A 137 -1.79 -6.89 2.10
N GLU A 138 -0.53 -6.43 2.01
CA GLU A 138 0.00 -5.36 2.85
C GLU A 138 -0.73 -4.03 2.62
N VAL A 139 -1.04 -3.68 1.36
CA VAL A 139 -1.84 -2.49 1.03
C VAL A 139 -3.27 -2.62 1.59
N ALA A 140 -3.88 -3.81 1.49
CA ALA A 140 -5.21 -4.06 2.02
C ALA A 140 -5.27 -3.93 3.55
N VAL A 141 -4.25 -4.49 4.24
CA VAL A 141 -4.12 -4.40 5.70
C VAL A 141 -3.89 -2.96 6.14
N LEU A 142 -2.99 -2.23 5.46
CA LEU A 142 -2.78 -0.81 5.73
C LEU A 142 -4.09 -0.02 5.61
N ALA A 143 -4.86 -0.25 4.54
CA ALA A 143 -6.13 0.42 4.34
C ALA A 143 -7.16 0.10 5.42
N ALA A 144 -7.25 -1.15 5.86
CA ALA A 144 -8.12 -1.53 6.97
C ALA A 144 -7.72 -0.85 8.28
N ASN A 145 -6.43 -0.87 8.60
CA ASN A 145 -5.91 -0.20 9.80
C ASN A 145 -6.08 1.32 9.73
N ALA A 146 -5.99 1.92 8.55
CA ALA A 146 -6.21 3.36 8.37
C ALA A 146 -7.65 3.77 8.65
N VAL A 147 -8.63 2.94 8.26
CA VAL A 147 -10.05 3.15 8.63
C VAL A 147 -10.23 3.09 10.14
N ASP A 148 -9.66 2.07 10.79
CA ASP A 148 -9.73 1.94 12.25
C ASP A 148 -9.03 3.11 12.97
N ALA A 149 -7.88 3.54 12.47
CA ALA A 149 -7.15 4.69 12.99
C ALA A 149 -7.92 6.00 12.82
N ALA A 150 -8.58 6.20 11.68
CA ALA A 150 -9.44 7.37 11.44
C ALA A 150 -10.62 7.40 12.44
N ASN A 151 -11.28 6.27 12.66
CA ASN A 151 -12.35 6.16 13.65
C ASN A 151 -11.84 6.46 15.08
N MET A 152 -10.68 5.91 15.45
CA MET A 152 -10.03 6.19 16.75
C MET A 152 -9.71 7.68 16.92
N ILE A 153 -9.28 8.37 15.86
CA ILE A 153 -9.04 9.83 15.89
C ILE A 153 -10.35 10.58 16.15
N GLU A 154 -11.44 10.18 15.51
CA GLU A 154 -12.75 10.81 15.74
C GLU A 154 -13.29 10.55 17.15
N GLU A 155 -13.15 9.35 17.69
CA GLU A 155 -13.47 9.04 19.10
C GLU A 155 -12.59 9.84 20.09
N TRP A 156 -11.30 10.02 19.75
CA TRP A 156 -10.41 10.85 20.54
C TRP A 156 -10.85 12.32 20.54
N LYS A 157 -11.33 12.82 19.40
CA LYS A 157 -11.86 14.18 19.22
C LYS A 157 -13.21 14.38 19.93
N SER A 158 -14.07 13.36 19.97
CA SER A 158 -15.34 13.42 20.70
C SER A 158 -15.16 13.42 22.23
N GLY A 159 -14.01 12.95 22.71
CA GLY A 159 -13.71 12.83 24.14
C GLY A 159 -14.25 11.54 24.76
N GLU A 160 -14.72 10.60 23.94
CA GLU A 160 -15.18 9.27 24.37
C GLU A 160 -14.01 8.33 24.72
N PHE A 161 -12.79 8.73 24.39
CA PHE A 161 -11.56 8.02 24.74
C PHE A 161 -11.10 8.37 26.17
N GLU A 162 -11.44 7.51 27.14
CA GLU A 162 -10.78 7.50 28.45
C GLU A 162 -9.42 6.77 28.31
N ALA A 163 -8.34 7.52 28.44
CA ALA A 163 -6.96 7.01 28.45
C ALA A 163 -6.52 6.62 29.87
#